data_AF-A0A9P9MKB8-F1
#
_entry.id   AF-A0A9P9MKB8-F1
#
_cell.length_a   1.000
_cell.length_b   1.000
_cell.length_c   1.000
_cell.angle_alpha   90.00
_cell.angle_beta   90.00
_cell.angle_gamma   90.00
#
_symmetry.space_group_name_H-M   'P 1'
#
loop_
_entity.id
_entity.type
_entity.pdbx_description
1 polymer ?
#
loop_
_entity_poly.entity_id
_entity_poly.type
_entity_poly.pdbx_seq_one_letter_code
_entity_poly.pdbx_strand_id
1 'polypeptide(L)'
;MEVVGAIVSIVTLTKLAVDGVKLAKTLYKAPDDLVALQGQLEYFNAILSEIEKSYSYDSGLINTTLGRARLTIEQIHQLIDLKLLKTNGSTSRTRRRAWARHKSKIHTLRDALKECRENLMAALSANSSGWMFGIISKSILDGQAVPWMRRERWAKQIVEAVSHIHSKSFVVGTLGDLGAIPITIDHEDRALIWKFRNKTWSDPSLPGRLPPEYLQRVYQSPDGRIFGSRGELMDVTPRCDIFQLGMALWLIASNQLPLNGLHFVKNTSLNVSTSFCDQSNIIALPPLSDEVPQYYKDIIAACRSVDPNSRPTARKLQKMFPRISHTP
;
A
#
# COMPACT_ATOMS: atom_id res chain seq x y z
N MET A 1 -26.03 -2.60 10.85
CA MET A 1 -26.95 -2.94 9.74
C MET A 1 -26.45 -2.46 8.38
N GLU A 2 -25.86 -1.27 8.22
CA GLU A 2 -25.37 -0.78 6.91
C GLU A 2 -24.27 -1.64 6.28
N VAL A 3 -23.31 -2.15 7.07
CA VAL A 3 -22.18 -2.96 6.58
C VAL A 3 -22.67 -4.26 5.93
N VAL A 4 -23.62 -4.95 6.56
CA VAL A 4 -24.19 -6.21 6.06
C VAL A 4 -24.93 -5.97 4.73
N GLY A 5 -25.74 -4.91 4.65
CA GLY A 5 -26.40 -4.52 3.40
C GLY A 5 -25.40 -4.20 2.28
N ALA A 6 -24.31 -3.51 2.60
CA ALA A 6 -23.22 -3.25 1.65
C ALA A 6 -22.54 -4.55 1.18
N ILE A 7 -22.25 -5.48 2.08
CA ILE A 7 -21.65 -6.78 1.75
C ILE A 7 -22.56 -7.57 0.80
N VAL A 8 -23.85 -7.72 1.12
CA VAL A 8 -24.81 -8.46 0.29
C VAL A 8 -24.91 -7.86 -1.13
N SER A 9 -24.93 -6.53 -1.23
CA SER A 9 -24.90 -5.83 -2.52
C SER A 9 -23.63 -6.15 -3.31
N ILE A 10 -22.47 -6.11 -2.66
CA ILE A 10 -21.17 -6.39 -3.31
C ILE A 10 -21.07 -7.87 -3.71
N VAL A 11 -21.53 -8.81 -2.89
CA VAL A 11 -21.58 -10.25 -3.21
C VAL A 11 -22.42 -10.47 -4.47
N THR A 12 -23.59 -9.84 -4.55
CA THR A 12 -24.49 -9.95 -5.71
C THR A 12 -23.81 -9.43 -6.98
N LEU A 13 -23.22 -8.23 -6.91
CA LEU A 13 -22.46 -7.64 -8.02
C LEU A 13 -21.25 -8.49 -8.44
N THR A 14 -20.57 -9.10 -7.47
CA THR A 14 -19.41 -9.95 -7.73
C THR A 14 -19.81 -11.21 -8.50
N LYS A 15 -20.92 -11.85 -8.12
CA LYS A 15 -21.46 -13.02 -8.85
C LYS A 15 -21.80 -12.67 -10.30
N LEU A 16 -22.48 -11.56 -10.54
CA LEU A 16 -22.78 -11.07 -11.89
C LEU A 16 -21.49 -10.85 -12.70
N ALA A 17 -20.49 -10.20 -12.11
CA ALA A 17 -19.20 -9.98 -12.77
C ALA A 17 -18.47 -11.30 -13.09
N VAL A 18 -18.51 -12.29 -12.19
CA VAL A 18 -17.93 -13.63 -12.40
C VAL A 18 -18.58 -14.31 -13.60
N ASP A 19 -19.91 -14.29 -13.68
CA ASP A 19 -20.64 -14.95 -14.77
C ASP A 19 -20.38 -14.26 -16.12
N GLY A 20 -20.33 -12.93 -16.13
CA GLY A 20 -19.90 -12.16 -17.30
C GLY A 20 -18.48 -12.53 -17.74
N VAL A 21 -17.53 -12.64 -16.81
CA VAL A 21 -16.14 -13.03 -17.11
C VAL A 21 -16.07 -14.46 -17.64
N LYS A 22 -16.84 -15.41 -17.08
CA LYS A 22 -16.93 -16.79 -17.59
C LYS A 22 -17.40 -16.82 -19.04
N LEU A 23 -18.43 -16.05 -19.36
CA LEU A 23 -18.92 -15.94 -20.74
C LEU A 23 -17.90 -15.24 -21.66
N ALA A 24 -17.23 -14.18 -21.19
CA ALA A 24 -16.18 -13.54 -21.97
C ALA A 24 -15.02 -14.50 -22.26
N LYS A 25 -14.67 -15.37 -21.31
CA LYS A 25 -13.60 -16.36 -21.49
C LYS A 25 -13.86 -17.33 -22.64
N THR A 26 -15.11 -17.75 -22.85
CA THR A 26 -15.46 -18.66 -23.96
C THR A 26 -15.39 -17.98 -25.33
N LEU A 27 -15.61 -16.65 -25.37
CA LEU A 27 -15.68 -15.88 -26.62
C LEU A 27 -14.31 -15.35 -27.09
N TYR A 28 -13.34 -15.22 -26.20
CA TYR A 28 -12.07 -14.52 -26.43
C TYR A 28 -10.85 -15.45 -26.32
N LYS A 29 -9.87 -15.30 -27.22
CA LYS A 29 -8.56 -16.00 -27.17
C LYS A 29 -7.59 -15.37 -26.15
N ALA A 30 -8.08 -14.90 -25.01
CA ALA A 30 -7.28 -14.30 -23.95
C ALA A 30 -7.57 -15.00 -22.60
N PRO A 31 -7.28 -16.32 -22.50
CA PRO A 31 -7.67 -17.11 -21.36
C PRO A 31 -6.97 -16.65 -20.08
N ASP A 32 -5.66 -16.45 -20.09
CA ASP A 32 -4.89 -16.23 -18.85
C ASP A 32 -5.32 -14.96 -18.11
N ASP A 33 -5.55 -13.86 -18.83
CA ASP A 33 -5.96 -12.58 -18.25
C ASP A 33 -7.37 -12.67 -17.63
N LEU A 34 -8.32 -13.32 -18.32
CA LEU A 34 -9.69 -13.48 -17.86
C LEU A 34 -9.80 -14.54 -16.75
N VAL A 35 -8.99 -15.61 -16.81
CA VAL A 35 -8.85 -16.61 -15.74
C VAL A 35 -8.29 -15.95 -14.47
N ALA A 36 -7.26 -15.12 -14.60
CA ALA A 36 -6.72 -14.38 -13.47
C ALA A 36 -7.76 -13.43 -12.86
N LEU A 37 -8.52 -12.71 -13.69
CA LEU A 37 -9.61 -11.84 -13.20
C LEU A 37 -10.72 -12.64 -12.52
N GLN A 38 -11.16 -13.76 -13.11
CA GLN A 38 -12.15 -14.66 -12.52
C GLN A 38 -11.70 -15.13 -11.14
N GLY A 39 -10.45 -15.61 -11.02
CA GLY A 39 -9.89 -16.05 -9.74
C GLY A 39 -9.81 -14.94 -8.69
N GLN A 40 -9.54 -13.68 -9.09
CA GLN A 40 -9.60 -12.56 -8.14
C GLN A 40 -11.03 -12.30 -7.65
N LEU A 41 -12.02 -12.33 -8.53
CA LEU A 41 -13.43 -12.12 -8.17
C LEU A 41 -13.95 -13.24 -7.26
N GLU A 42 -13.65 -14.50 -7.59
CA GLU A 42 -14.08 -15.66 -6.80
C GLU A 42 -13.45 -15.63 -5.40
N TYR A 43 -12.15 -15.32 -5.31
CA TYR A 43 -11.50 -15.20 -4.01
C TYR A 43 -12.04 -14.01 -3.20
N PHE A 44 -12.28 -12.86 -3.83
CA PHE A 44 -12.89 -11.72 -3.16
C PHE A 44 -14.30 -12.06 -2.64
N ASN A 45 -15.10 -12.77 -3.43
CA ASN A 45 -16.43 -13.24 -3.00
C ASN A 45 -16.35 -14.19 -1.80
N ALA A 46 -15.39 -15.11 -1.77
CA ALA A 46 -15.20 -16.01 -0.63
C ALA A 46 -14.89 -15.24 0.67
N ILE A 47 -14.06 -14.19 0.59
CA ILE A 47 -13.77 -13.34 1.75
C ILE A 47 -15.03 -12.61 2.20
N LEU A 48 -15.79 -12.00 1.30
CA LEU A 48 -17.05 -11.31 1.66
C LEU A 48 -18.05 -12.24 2.34
N SER A 49 -18.18 -13.49 1.86
CA SER A 49 -19.04 -14.49 2.48
C SER A 49 -18.56 -14.90 3.88
N GLU A 50 -17.27 -14.81 4.18
CA GLU A 50 -16.77 -15.05 5.54
C GLU A 50 -17.01 -13.86 6.47
N ILE A 51 -16.93 -12.64 5.92
CA ILE A 51 -17.28 -11.42 6.65
C ILE A 51 -18.77 -11.41 6.99
N GLU A 52 -19.64 -11.76 6.03
CA GLU A 52 -21.08 -11.82 6.25
C GLU A 52 -21.48 -12.70 7.45
N LYS A 53 -20.70 -13.75 7.74
CA LYS A 53 -20.94 -14.68 8.86
C LYS A 53 -20.51 -14.15 10.22
N SER A 54 -19.64 -13.15 10.30
CA SER A 54 -19.18 -12.65 11.60
C SER A 54 -19.91 -11.35 11.98
N TYR A 55 -20.41 -11.29 13.22
CA TYR A 55 -21.38 -10.27 13.63
C TYR A 55 -20.79 -9.02 14.30
N SER A 56 -19.47 -8.89 14.39
CA SER A 56 -18.81 -7.80 15.12
C SER A 56 -17.62 -7.24 14.35
N TYR A 57 -17.79 -6.07 13.74
CA TYR A 57 -16.72 -5.39 13.01
C TYR A 57 -16.71 -3.90 13.30
N ASP A 58 -15.52 -3.35 13.55
CA ASP A 58 -15.30 -1.90 13.60
C ASP A 58 -15.48 -1.29 12.20
N SER A 59 -16.29 -0.25 12.12
CA SER A 59 -17.04 0.07 10.90
C SER A 59 -16.30 0.95 9.90
N GLY A 60 -15.33 1.77 10.32
CA GLY A 60 -14.76 2.81 9.45
C GLY A 60 -13.86 2.30 8.32
N LEU A 61 -12.89 1.45 8.64
CA LEU A 61 -11.91 0.94 7.69
C LEU A 61 -12.51 -0.06 6.69
N ILE A 62 -13.37 -0.93 7.20
CA ILE A 62 -14.08 -1.92 6.41
C ILE A 62 -15.03 -1.21 5.43
N ASN A 63 -15.80 -0.21 5.88
CA ASN A 63 -16.71 0.53 5.00
C ASN A 63 -16.00 1.24 3.84
N THR A 64 -14.85 1.89 4.12
CA THR A 64 -14.07 2.56 3.07
C THR A 64 -13.56 1.56 2.03
N THR A 65 -13.09 0.40 2.49
CA THR A 65 -12.58 -0.66 1.60
C THR A 65 -13.71 -1.31 0.79
N LEU A 66 -14.86 -1.58 1.42
CA LEU A 66 -16.05 -2.12 0.76
C LEU A 66 -16.61 -1.15 -0.30
N GLY A 67 -16.65 0.15 -0.02
CA GLY A 67 -17.09 1.15 -0.99
C GLY A 67 -16.21 1.18 -2.24
N ARG A 68 -14.89 1.10 -2.07
CA ARG A 68 -13.94 1.02 -3.20
C ARG A 68 -14.05 -0.30 -3.96
N ALA A 69 -14.23 -1.41 -3.25
CA ALA A 69 -14.45 -2.72 -3.87
C ALA A 69 -15.70 -2.72 -4.75
N ARG A 70 -16.81 -2.19 -4.22
CA ARG A 70 -18.08 -2.03 -4.95
C ARG A 70 -17.88 -1.30 -6.27
N LEU A 71 -17.31 -0.10 -6.23
CA LEU A 71 -17.06 0.71 -7.43
C LEU A 71 -16.17 -0.04 -8.45
N THR A 72 -15.15 -0.74 -7.96
CA THR A 72 -14.24 -1.52 -8.82
C THR A 72 -14.98 -2.67 -9.51
N ILE A 73 -15.82 -3.41 -8.77
CA ILE A 73 -16.62 -4.52 -9.30
C ILE A 73 -17.68 -4.02 -10.28
N GLU A 74 -18.34 -2.89 -9.99
CA GLU A 74 -19.27 -2.24 -10.93
C GLU A 74 -18.58 -1.86 -12.24
N GLN A 75 -17.36 -1.30 -12.17
CA GLN A 75 -16.57 -0.99 -13.37
C GLN A 75 -16.14 -2.24 -14.14
N ILE A 76 -15.81 -3.33 -13.44
CA ILE A 76 -15.52 -4.63 -14.08
C ILE A 76 -16.77 -5.11 -14.81
N HIS A 77 -17.91 -5.20 -14.12
CA HIS A 77 -19.18 -5.65 -14.68
C HIS A 77 -19.58 -4.83 -15.92
N GLN A 78 -19.58 -3.51 -15.82
CA GLN A 78 -19.89 -2.63 -16.96
C GLN A 78 -18.93 -2.82 -18.14
N LEU A 79 -17.64 -2.99 -17.89
CA LEU A 79 -16.66 -3.21 -18.96
C LEU A 79 -16.88 -4.56 -19.65
N ILE A 80 -17.12 -5.62 -18.87
CA ILE A 80 -17.39 -6.95 -19.41
C ILE A 80 -18.69 -6.93 -20.22
N ASP A 81 -19.81 -6.49 -19.65
CA ASP A 81 -21.11 -6.55 -20.30
C ASP A 81 -21.20 -5.60 -21.51
N LEU A 82 -20.88 -4.33 -21.30
CA LEU A 82 -21.14 -3.30 -22.30
C LEU A 82 -20.07 -3.23 -23.39
N LYS A 83 -18.84 -3.70 -23.11
CA LYS A 83 -17.71 -3.55 -24.03
C LYS A 83 -17.20 -4.88 -24.59
N LEU A 84 -17.21 -5.96 -23.82
CA LEU A 84 -16.80 -7.27 -24.32
C LEU A 84 -17.99 -8.08 -24.83
N LEU A 85 -18.98 -8.32 -23.98
CA LEU A 85 -20.12 -9.20 -24.30
C LEU A 85 -21.10 -8.57 -25.30
N LYS A 86 -21.20 -7.24 -25.40
CA LYS A 86 -21.95 -6.59 -26.49
C LYS A 86 -21.47 -6.98 -27.90
N THR A 87 -20.25 -7.51 -28.02
CA THR A 87 -19.72 -8.03 -29.29
C THR A 87 -20.06 -9.52 -29.53
N ASN A 88 -20.95 -10.10 -28.73
CA ASN A 88 -21.46 -11.45 -28.94
C ASN A 88 -22.16 -11.55 -30.32
N GLY A 89 -21.81 -12.56 -31.11
CA GLY A 89 -22.20 -12.68 -32.52
C GLY A 89 -21.32 -11.93 -33.53
N SER A 90 -20.35 -11.11 -33.09
CA SER A 90 -19.41 -10.43 -34.02
C SER A 90 -18.32 -11.37 -34.55
N THR A 91 -17.53 -10.92 -35.53
CA THR A 91 -16.41 -11.73 -36.03
C THR A 91 -15.27 -11.85 -35.01
N SER A 92 -14.47 -12.91 -35.11
CA SER A 92 -13.25 -13.10 -34.29
C SER A 92 -12.30 -11.90 -34.34
N ARG A 93 -12.23 -11.18 -35.49
CA ARG A 93 -11.41 -9.98 -35.65
C ARG A 93 -11.93 -8.81 -34.82
N THR A 94 -13.26 -8.62 -34.78
CA THR A 94 -13.90 -7.58 -33.96
C THR A 94 -13.65 -7.81 -32.47
N ARG A 95 -13.81 -9.06 -32.00
CA ARG A 95 -13.49 -9.42 -30.60
C ARG A 95 -12.04 -9.16 -30.24
N ARG A 96 -11.07 -9.55 -31.07
CA ARG A 96 -9.64 -9.27 -30.84
C ARG A 96 -9.35 -7.77 -30.71
N ARG A 97 -9.98 -6.93 -31.55
CA ARG A 97 -9.84 -5.47 -31.46
C ARG A 97 -10.51 -4.88 -30.22
N ALA A 98 -11.66 -5.40 -29.81
CA ALA A 98 -12.31 -4.98 -28.56
C ALA A 98 -11.43 -5.32 -27.34
N TRP A 99 -10.86 -6.54 -27.32
CA TRP A 99 -9.93 -6.97 -26.29
C TRP A 99 -8.69 -6.07 -26.22
N ALA A 100 -8.00 -5.87 -27.35
CA ALA A 100 -6.80 -5.04 -27.40
C ALA A 100 -7.05 -3.61 -26.86
N ARG A 101 -8.25 -3.06 -27.10
CA ARG A 101 -8.65 -1.74 -26.59
C ARG A 101 -8.89 -1.69 -25.09
N HIS A 102 -9.32 -2.79 -24.47
CA HIS A 102 -9.76 -2.78 -23.07
C HIS A 102 -8.86 -3.59 -22.12
N LYS A 103 -7.89 -4.35 -22.64
CA LYS A 103 -6.97 -5.20 -21.85
C LYS A 103 -6.28 -4.44 -20.71
N SER A 104 -5.74 -3.25 -20.98
CA SER A 104 -5.07 -2.43 -19.96
C SER A 104 -6.02 -1.99 -18.82
N LYS A 105 -7.27 -1.64 -19.15
CA LYS A 105 -8.27 -1.28 -18.15
C LYS A 105 -8.69 -2.50 -17.31
N ILE A 106 -8.77 -3.69 -17.93
CA ILE A 106 -9.03 -4.95 -17.21
C ILE A 106 -7.91 -5.23 -16.20
N HIS A 107 -6.65 -5.10 -16.61
CA HIS A 107 -5.52 -5.24 -15.70
C HIS A 107 -5.58 -4.25 -14.54
N THR A 108 -5.84 -2.97 -14.83
CA THR A 108 -5.98 -1.93 -13.80
C THR A 108 -7.07 -2.26 -12.79
N LEU A 109 -8.24 -2.71 -13.27
CA LEU A 109 -9.38 -3.06 -12.41
C LEU A 109 -9.11 -4.32 -11.59
N ARG A 110 -8.47 -5.33 -12.19
CA ARG A 110 -8.04 -6.54 -11.49
C ARG A 110 -7.09 -6.21 -10.34
N ASP A 111 -6.11 -5.34 -10.59
CA ASP A 111 -5.12 -4.97 -9.59
C ASP A 111 -5.74 -4.12 -8.47
N ALA A 112 -6.70 -3.23 -8.82
CA ALA A 112 -7.49 -2.49 -7.82
C ALA A 112 -8.37 -3.43 -6.96
N LEU A 113 -8.91 -4.50 -7.53
CA LEU A 113 -9.66 -5.50 -6.76
C LEU A 113 -8.74 -6.30 -5.83
N LYS A 114 -7.53 -6.67 -6.30
CA LYS A 114 -6.48 -7.29 -5.46
C LYS A 114 -6.13 -6.37 -4.28
N GLU A 115 -6.01 -5.07 -4.52
CA GLU A 115 -5.77 -4.07 -3.47
C GLU A 115 -6.91 -4.01 -2.43
N CYS A 116 -8.16 -3.96 -2.89
CA CYS A 116 -9.32 -3.98 -2.00
C CYS A 116 -9.33 -5.25 -1.14
N ARG A 117 -8.96 -6.40 -1.72
CA ARG A 117 -8.84 -7.66 -1.00
C ARG A 117 -7.82 -7.60 0.13
N GLU A 118 -6.58 -7.21 -0.17
CA GLU A 118 -5.52 -7.18 0.85
C GLU A 118 -5.87 -6.17 1.96
N ASN A 119 -6.46 -5.03 1.61
CA ASN A 119 -6.94 -4.05 2.58
C ASN A 119 -8.03 -4.61 3.49
N LEU A 120 -8.96 -5.39 2.93
CA LEU A 120 -10.05 -6.01 3.69
C LEU A 120 -9.49 -7.07 4.64
N MET A 121 -8.57 -7.92 4.18
CA MET A 121 -7.90 -8.91 5.03
C MET A 121 -7.14 -8.26 6.19
N ALA A 122 -6.42 -7.16 5.91
CA ALA A 122 -5.74 -6.39 6.94
C ALA A 122 -6.72 -5.77 7.94
N ALA A 123 -7.82 -5.20 7.45
CA ALA A 123 -8.86 -4.59 8.29
C ALA A 123 -9.56 -5.63 9.19
N LEU A 124 -9.88 -6.82 8.68
CA LEU A 124 -10.48 -7.90 9.46
C LEU A 124 -9.52 -8.47 10.52
N SER A 125 -8.23 -8.47 10.21
CA SER A 125 -7.19 -8.87 11.18
C SER A 125 -6.99 -7.81 12.27
N ALA A 126 -7.34 -6.56 11.98
CA ALA A 126 -7.24 -5.44 12.90
C ALA A 126 -8.46 -5.36 13.84
N ASN A 127 -8.50 -6.23 14.86
CA ASN A 127 -9.28 -5.95 16.08
C ASN A 127 -8.51 -4.91 16.91
N SER A 128 -8.52 -3.66 16.44
CA SER A 128 -7.47 -2.68 16.73
C SER A 128 -7.53 -2.07 18.13
N SER A 129 -6.37 -1.98 18.80
CA SER A 129 -6.13 -1.11 19.95
C SER A 129 -5.74 0.32 19.55
N GLY A 130 -5.59 0.60 18.25
CA GLY A 130 -5.46 1.94 17.69
C GLY A 130 -4.34 2.09 16.66
N TRP A 131 -4.29 3.25 16.01
CA TRP A 131 -3.23 3.62 15.08
C TRP A 131 -1.86 3.70 15.79
N MET A 132 -0.81 3.06 15.24
CA MET A 132 0.50 2.93 15.91
C MET A 132 1.08 4.28 16.33
N PHE A 133 1.08 5.26 15.42
CA PHE A 133 1.63 6.58 15.73
C PHE A 133 0.75 7.36 16.70
N GLY A 134 -0.54 7.04 16.80
CA GLY A 134 -1.42 7.53 17.87
C GLY A 134 -0.99 6.99 19.23
N ILE A 135 -0.61 5.71 19.31
CA ILE A 135 -0.06 5.09 20.53
C ILE A 135 1.27 5.75 20.91
N ILE A 136 2.19 5.93 19.95
CA ILE A 136 3.47 6.64 20.19
C ILE A 136 3.21 8.07 20.67
N SER A 137 2.29 8.81 20.03
CA SER A 137 1.90 10.16 20.44
C SER A 137 1.42 10.21 21.88
N LYS A 138 0.50 9.30 22.24
CA LYS A 138 -0.08 9.25 23.58
C LYS A 138 1.01 8.97 24.62
N SER A 139 1.87 8.00 24.35
CA SER A 139 3.02 7.67 25.20
C SER A 139 3.90 8.89 25.48
N ILE A 140 4.21 9.69 24.44
CA ILE A 140 5.01 10.92 24.58
C ILE A 140 4.27 11.97 25.43
N LEU A 141 2.97 12.17 25.20
CA LEU A 141 2.15 13.10 25.99
C LEU A 141 2.06 12.68 27.46
N ASP A 142 2.01 11.38 27.72
CA ASP A 142 2.03 10.79 29.06
C ASP A 142 3.43 10.84 29.72
N GLY A 143 4.43 11.41 29.03
CA GLY A 143 5.80 11.57 29.53
C GLY A 143 6.65 10.30 29.51
N GLN A 144 6.18 9.22 28.89
CA GLN A 144 6.89 7.94 28.82
C GLN A 144 7.02 7.47 27.38
N ALA A 145 8.22 7.52 26.80
CA ALA A 145 8.44 7.00 25.46
C ALA A 145 8.12 5.49 25.37
N VAL A 146 7.61 5.03 24.22
CA VAL A 146 7.36 3.61 24.01
C VAL A 146 8.68 2.84 24.12
N PRO A 147 8.80 1.79 24.96
CA PRO A 147 10.08 1.10 25.17
C PRO A 147 10.69 0.56 23.86
N TRP A 148 12.02 0.65 23.73
CA TRP A 148 12.74 0.21 22.53
C TRP A 148 12.36 -1.21 22.10
N MET A 149 12.32 -2.15 23.03
CA MET A 149 11.98 -3.56 22.77
C MET A 149 10.61 -3.72 22.07
N ARG A 150 9.63 -2.87 22.42
CA ARG A 150 8.30 -2.87 21.80
C ARG A 150 8.36 -2.28 20.40
N ARG A 151 9.08 -1.17 20.22
CA ARG A 151 9.29 -0.53 18.90
C ARG A 151 10.05 -1.43 17.93
N GLU A 152 11.07 -2.13 18.41
CA GLU A 152 11.82 -3.12 17.65
C GLU A 152 10.93 -4.30 17.21
N ARG A 153 10.11 -4.83 18.11
CA ARG A 153 9.15 -5.90 17.80
C ARG A 153 8.22 -5.50 16.66
N TRP A 154 7.65 -4.30 16.74
CA TRP A 154 6.78 -3.75 15.70
C TRP A 154 7.52 -3.59 14.37
N ALA A 155 8.72 -3.01 14.39
CA ALA A 155 9.55 -2.84 13.21
C ALA A 155 9.83 -4.17 12.50
N LYS A 156 10.17 -5.21 13.27
CA LYS A 156 10.39 -6.56 12.74
C LYS A 156 9.11 -7.12 12.09
N GLN A 157 7.97 -7.02 12.76
CA GLN A 157 6.67 -7.47 12.23
C GLN A 157 6.29 -6.72 10.93
N ILE A 158 6.58 -5.42 10.84
CA ILE A 158 6.35 -4.64 9.61
C ILE A 158 7.25 -5.16 8.48
N VAL A 159 8.54 -5.37 8.73
CA VAL A 159 9.49 -5.88 7.71
C VAL A 159 9.08 -7.30 7.26
N GLU A 160 8.58 -8.12 8.19
CA GLU A 160 8.00 -9.44 7.90
C GLU A 160 6.78 -9.33 7.00
N ALA A 161 5.82 -8.45 7.33
CA ALA A 161 4.64 -8.21 6.54
C ALA A 161 4.97 -7.69 5.13
N VAL A 162 5.89 -6.73 4.99
CA VAL A 162 6.34 -6.23 3.67
C VAL A 162 6.94 -7.37 2.84
N SER A 163 7.75 -8.23 3.44
CA SER A 163 8.31 -9.38 2.72
C SER A 163 7.24 -10.37 2.26
N HIS A 164 6.24 -10.63 3.10
CA HIS A 164 5.12 -11.50 2.74
C HIS A 164 4.33 -10.92 1.56
N ILE A 165 4.05 -9.63 1.59
CA ILE A 165 3.35 -8.90 0.52
C ILE A 165 4.16 -8.96 -0.78
N HIS A 166 5.46 -8.70 -0.73
CA HIS A 166 6.35 -8.78 -1.89
C HIS A 166 6.41 -10.19 -2.47
N SER A 167 6.38 -11.23 -1.63
CA SER A 167 6.37 -12.63 -2.09
C SER A 167 5.12 -12.99 -2.91
N LYS A 168 4.03 -12.24 -2.75
CA LYS A 168 2.78 -12.37 -3.51
C LYS A 168 2.72 -11.45 -4.74
N SER A 169 3.87 -10.92 -5.17
CA SER A 169 3.98 -9.94 -6.26
C SER A 169 3.02 -8.77 -6.05
N PHE A 170 3.05 -8.21 -4.84
CA PHE A 170 2.27 -7.04 -4.45
C PHE A 170 3.17 -6.04 -3.72
N VAL A 171 2.69 -4.80 -3.57
CA VAL A 171 3.42 -3.69 -2.96
C VAL A 171 2.54 -2.98 -1.94
N VAL A 172 3.16 -2.29 -0.99
CA VAL A 172 2.45 -1.48 0.00
C VAL A 172 2.13 -0.10 -0.53
N GLY A 173 3.11 0.61 -1.06
CA GLY A 173 3.00 1.92 -1.73
C GLY A 173 2.55 3.09 -0.88
N THR A 174 2.22 2.86 0.39
CA THR A 174 1.68 3.84 1.31
C THR A 174 2.51 3.99 2.58
N LEU A 175 3.64 3.29 2.71
CA LEU A 175 4.54 3.43 3.87
C LEU A 175 5.16 4.83 3.97
N GLY A 176 5.23 5.56 2.85
CA GLY A 176 5.70 6.95 2.80
C GLY A 176 4.58 7.99 2.98
N ASP A 177 3.33 7.58 3.19
CA ASP A 177 2.20 8.50 3.38
C ASP A 177 2.23 9.09 4.79
N LEU A 178 3.04 10.13 5.02
CA LEU A 178 3.26 10.73 6.35
C LEU A 178 1.94 11.16 7.04
N GLY A 179 0.93 11.60 6.29
CA GLY A 179 -0.36 11.97 6.88
C GLY A 179 -1.20 10.78 7.37
N ALA A 180 -0.86 9.55 6.96
CA ALA A 180 -1.66 8.36 7.25
C ALA A 180 -0.85 7.06 7.01
N ILE A 181 0.32 6.94 7.63
CA ILE A 181 1.14 5.72 7.52
C ILE A 181 0.28 4.55 8.04
N PRO A 182 0.07 3.51 7.22
CA PRO A 182 -1.02 2.59 7.47
C PRO A 182 -0.55 1.43 8.33
N ILE A 183 -0.11 1.75 9.54
CA ILE A 183 0.31 0.78 10.53
C ILE A 183 -0.59 0.92 11.76
N THR A 184 -1.24 -0.17 12.13
CA THR A 184 -2.11 -0.27 13.31
C THR A 184 -1.55 -1.29 14.29
N ILE A 185 -1.94 -1.18 15.55
CA ILE A 185 -1.61 -2.15 16.60
C ILE A 185 -2.90 -2.88 17.00
N ASP A 186 -2.85 -4.21 17.01
CA ASP A 186 -3.94 -5.03 17.53
C ASP A 186 -3.89 -5.21 19.05
N HIS A 187 -4.89 -5.88 19.61
CA HIS A 187 -5.00 -6.16 21.04
C HIS A 187 -3.90 -7.07 21.61
N GLU A 188 -3.15 -7.78 20.75
CA GLU A 188 -1.99 -8.60 21.12
C GLU A 188 -0.66 -7.82 20.99
N ASP A 189 -0.72 -6.50 20.81
CA ASP A 189 0.44 -5.63 20.60
C ASP A 189 1.23 -5.95 19.32
N ARG A 190 0.57 -6.48 18.28
CA ARG A 190 1.19 -6.78 16.99
C ARG A 190 0.95 -5.66 16.00
N ALA A 191 2.00 -5.31 15.25
CA ALA A 191 1.93 -4.33 14.18
C ALA A 191 1.36 -4.94 12.90
N LEU A 192 0.31 -4.32 12.36
CA LEU A 192 -0.37 -4.73 11.14
C LEU A 192 -0.31 -3.60 10.09
N ILE A 193 0.02 -3.94 8.84
CA ILE A 193 0.02 -3.01 7.70
C ILE A 193 -1.34 -3.07 6.99
N TRP A 194 -1.88 -1.92 6.63
CA TRP A 194 -3.10 -1.79 5.83
C TRP A 194 -2.92 -0.75 4.71
N LYS A 195 -4.02 -0.31 4.07
CA LYS A 195 -4.05 0.77 3.05
C LYS A 195 -3.06 0.56 1.89
N PHE A 196 -2.87 -0.66 1.41
CA PHE A 196 -2.03 -0.95 0.26
C PHE A 196 -2.48 -0.13 -0.94
N ARG A 197 -1.54 0.37 -1.75
CA ARG A 197 -1.77 1.00 -3.05
C ARG A 197 -0.66 0.63 -4.00
N ASN A 198 -1.01 0.15 -5.19
CA ASN A 198 -0.01 -0.13 -6.24
C ASN A 198 0.39 1.12 -7.04
N LYS A 199 -0.26 2.26 -6.78
CA LYS A 199 0.13 3.54 -7.34
C LYS A 199 0.23 4.63 -6.29
N THR A 200 1.18 5.54 -6.50
CA THR A 200 1.41 6.70 -5.64
C THR A 200 1.32 7.98 -6.47
N TRP A 201 0.92 9.06 -5.81
CA TRP A 201 1.08 10.39 -6.37
C TRP A 201 2.56 10.75 -6.42
N SER A 202 2.95 11.39 -7.51
CA SER A 202 4.29 11.92 -7.74
C SER A 202 4.38 13.35 -7.23
N ASP A 203 4.01 13.60 -5.97
CA ASP A 203 4.08 14.94 -5.40
C ASP A 203 5.49 15.20 -4.86
N PRO A 204 6.32 16.01 -5.56
CA PRO A 204 7.69 16.28 -5.13
C PRO A 204 7.74 17.24 -3.93
N SER A 205 6.62 17.85 -3.54
CA SER A 205 6.57 18.81 -2.42
C SER A 205 6.67 18.16 -1.04
N LEU A 206 6.57 16.83 -0.96
CA LEU A 206 6.66 16.07 0.29
C LEU A 206 8.04 15.42 0.44
N PRO A 207 8.94 16.00 1.27
CA PRO A 207 10.32 15.53 1.40
C PRO A 207 10.36 14.11 1.95
N GLY A 208 11.28 13.29 1.41
CA GLY A 208 11.61 11.98 1.93
C GLY A 208 10.57 10.88 1.64
N ARG A 209 9.41 11.23 1.08
CA ARG A 209 8.33 10.30 0.72
C ARG A 209 8.65 9.44 -0.50
N LEU A 210 9.16 10.06 -1.56
CA LEU A 210 9.44 9.39 -2.82
C LEU A 210 10.93 9.09 -2.97
N PRO A 211 11.29 7.93 -3.52
CA PRO A 211 12.67 7.63 -3.88
C PRO A 211 13.22 8.61 -4.94
N PRO A 212 14.55 8.84 -4.97
CA PRO A 212 15.19 9.70 -5.96
C PRO A 212 14.84 9.34 -7.42
N GLU A 213 14.74 8.05 -7.74
CA GLU A 213 14.42 7.58 -9.09
C GLU A 213 12.96 7.88 -9.53
N TYR A 214 12.07 8.20 -8.60
CA TYR A 214 10.72 8.68 -8.91
C TYR A 214 10.74 10.18 -9.15
N LEU A 215 11.55 10.94 -8.41
CA LEU A 215 11.72 12.38 -8.60
C LEU A 215 12.36 12.70 -9.96
N GLN A 216 13.37 11.92 -10.39
CA GLN A 216 14.00 12.12 -11.69
C GLN A 216 12.99 12.00 -12.85
N ARG A 217 12.01 11.08 -12.74
CA ARG A 217 10.94 10.93 -13.75
C ARG A 217 9.99 12.12 -13.78
N VAL A 218 9.73 12.74 -12.62
CA VAL A 218 8.92 13.96 -12.51
C VAL A 218 9.58 15.13 -13.23
N TYR A 219 10.91 15.25 -13.13
CA TYR A 219 11.67 16.36 -13.73
C TYR A 219 12.04 16.17 -15.21
N GLN A 220 12.00 14.94 -15.73
CA GLN A 220 12.38 14.61 -17.12
C GLN A 220 11.21 14.55 -18.12
N SER A 221 10.01 15.04 -17.75
CA SER A 221 8.86 15.04 -18.67
C SER A 221 9.18 15.83 -19.94
N PRO A 222 9.00 15.25 -21.14
CA PRO A 222 9.30 15.91 -22.43
C PRO A 222 8.52 17.20 -22.69
N ASP A 223 7.41 17.43 -21.98
CA ASP A 223 6.53 18.59 -22.16
C ASP A 223 6.88 19.77 -21.24
N GLY A 224 7.95 19.68 -20.43
CA GLY A 224 8.39 20.75 -19.53
C GLY A 224 7.38 21.09 -18.43
N ARG A 225 6.30 20.32 -18.29
CA ARG A 225 5.32 20.48 -17.22
C ARG A 225 5.83 19.77 -15.99
N ILE A 226 5.77 20.45 -14.84
CA ILE A 226 5.97 19.79 -13.56
C ILE A 226 4.91 18.69 -13.45
N PHE A 227 5.34 17.43 -13.35
CA PHE A 227 4.51 16.28 -13.00
C PHE A 227 3.91 16.52 -11.60
N GLY A 228 2.84 17.31 -11.58
CA GLY A 228 2.18 17.85 -10.40
C GLY A 228 0.89 18.60 -10.77
N SER A 229 0.79 19.09 -12.01
CA SER A 229 -0.42 19.80 -12.48
C SER A 229 -1.53 18.90 -13.05
N ARG A 230 -1.30 17.59 -13.21
CA ARG A 230 -2.34 16.60 -13.51
C ARG A 230 -2.03 15.33 -12.74
N GLY A 231 -2.99 14.84 -11.96
CA GLY A 231 -2.81 13.75 -11.01
C GLY A 231 -2.58 12.38 -11.65
N GLU A 232 -1.46 12.23 -12.38
CA GLU A 232 -1.00 10.96 -12.89
C GLU A 232 -0.35 10.16 -11.76
N LEU A 233 -0.87 8.93 -11.62
CA LEU A 233 -0.47 7.99 -10.60
C LEU A 233 0.69 7.13 -11.13
N MET A 234 1.82 7.12 -10.42
CA MET A 234 2.98 6.31 -10.78
C MET A 234 2.89 4.92 -10.15
N ASP A 235 3.26 3.89 -10.92
CA ASP A 235 3.32 2.52 -10.41
C ASP A 235 4.39 2.39 -9.33
N VAL A 236 4.04 1.78 -8.20
CA VAL A 236 4.94 1.54 -7.08
C VAL A 236 5.68 0.22 -7.33
N THR A 237 7.00 0.26 -7.20
CA THR A 237 7.85 -0.95 -7.24
C THR A 237 8.17 -1.46 -5.83
N PRO A 238 8.55 -2.74 -5.67
CA PRO A 238 9.07 -3.24 -4.40
C PRO A 238 10.26 -2.42 -3.86
N ARG A 239 11.10 -1.83 -4.73
CA ARG A 239 12.22 -0.99 -4.30
C ARG A 239 11.77 0.38 -3.78
N CYS A 240 10.64 0.89 -4.27
CA CYS A 240 9.98 2.07 -3.71
C CYS A 240 9.45 1.78 -2.30
N ASP A 241 8.80 0.63 -2.10
CA ASP A 241 8.36 0.20 -0.76
C ASP A 241 9.51 0.13 0.23
N ILE A 242 10.65 -0.45 -0.15
CA ILE A 242 11.82 -0.54 0.75
C ILE A 242 12.33 0.84 1.15
N PHE A 243 12.35 1.80 0.21
CA PHE A 243 12.75 3.17 0.53
C PHE A 243 11.77 3.86 1.49
N GLN A 244 10.47 3.68 1.26
CA GLN A 244 9.42 4.19 2.15
C GLN A 244 9.44 3.50 3.51
N LEU A 245 9.74 2.20 3.56
CA LEU A 245 9.92 1.43 4.78
C LEU A 245 11.04 2.02 5.64
N GLY A 246 12.14 2.47 5.05
CA GLY A 246 13.21 3.16 5.77
C GLY A 246 12.71 4.39 6.55
N MET A 247 11.79 5.16 5.97
CA MET A 247 11.16 6.30 6.66
C MET A 247 10.26 5.82 7.82
N ALA A 248 9.41 4.83 7.59
CA ALA A 248 8.55 4.28 8.64
C ALA A 248 9.36 3.71 9.81
N LEU A 249 10.43 2.96 9.52
CA LEU A 249 11.34 2.41 10.54
C LEU A 249 12.06 3.50 11.33
N TRP A 250 12.47 4.58 10.66
CA TRP A 250 13.07 5.73 11.34
C TRP A 250 12.09 6.43 12.27
N LEU A 251 10.84 6.67 11.84
CA LEU A 251 9.80 7.27 12.69
C LEU A 251 9.51 6.42 13.93
N ILE A 252 9.48 5.09 13.76
CA ILE A 252 9.35 4.14 14.87
C ILE A 252 10.55 4.28 15.80
N ALA A 253 11.78 4.29 15.29
CA ALA A 253 12.97 4.36 16.14
C ALA A 253 13.17 5.71 16.84
N SER A 254 12.88 6.81 16.15
CA SER A 254 12.99 8.16 16.70
C SER A 254 11.91 8.47 17.73
N ASN A 255 10.90 7.61 17.84
CA ASN A 255 9.72 7.85 18.67
C ASN A 255 9.07 9.19 18.30
N GLN A 256 8.98 9.48 17.01
CA GLN A 256 8.42 10.72 16.47
C GLN A 256 7.16 10.44 15.65
N LEU A 257 6.31 11.46 15.57
CA LEU A 257 5.15 11.46 14.70
C LEU A 257 5.57 11.73 13.26
N PRO A 258 4.86 11.15 12.27
CA PRO A 258 4.98 11.58 10.89
C PRO A 258 4.32 12.97 10.77
N LEU A 259 5.08 14.01 11.09
CA LEU A 259 4.60 15.38 10.99
C LEU A 259 4.59 15.82 9.52
N ASN A 260 3.55 16.56 9.14
CA ASN A 260 3.36 17.22 7.84
C ASN A 260 4.71 17.78 7.36
N GLY A 261 5.11 17.50 6.12
CA GLY A 261 6.49 17.70 5.61
C GLY A 261 7.14 19.07 5.88
N LEU A 262 6.36 20.10 6.23
CA LEU A 262 6.82 21.43 6.66
C LEU A 262 7.50 21.44 8.05
N HIS A 263 7.14 20.52 8.97
CA HIS A 263 7.74 20.43 10.30
C HIS A 263 9.08 19.67 10.32
N PHE A 264 9.27 18.76 9.37
CA PHE A 264 10.53 18.04 9.17
C PHE A 264 11.69 19.01 8.92
N VAL A 265 11.43 20.12 8.20
CA VAL A 265 12.41 21.18 7.91
C VAL A 265 12.71 22.07 9.13
N LYS A 266 11.76 22.26 10.05
CA LYS A 266 11.91 23.17 11.20
C LYS A 266 12.55 22.55 12.43
N ASN A 267 12.38 21.24 12.66
CA ASN A 267 12.88 20.56 13.86
C ASN A 267 14.28 19.98 13.71
N THR A 268 14.80 19.88 12.49
CA THR A 268 16.25 19.84 12.27
C THR A 268 16.76 21.25 12.42
N SER A 269 17.71 21.51 13.33
CA SER A 269 18.40 22.80 13.51
C SER A 269 19.23 23.25 12.29
N LEU A 270 18.82 22.88 11.08
CA LEU A 270 19.25 23.47 9.83
C LEU A 270 18.48 24.78 9.71
N ASN A 271 19.20 25.90 9.78
CA ASN A 271 18.74 27.19 9.25
C ASN A 271 18.54 27.04 7.74
N VAL A 272 17.47 26.37 7.33
CA VAL A 272 17.06 26.31 5.93
C VAL A 272 16.34 27.62 5.67
N SER A 273 17.11 28.61 5.22
CA SER A 273 16.57 29.72 4.43
C SER A 273 15.55 29.15 3.45
N THR A 274 14.41 29.82 3.32
CA THR A 274 13.27 29.50 2.45
C THR A 274 13.60 29.55 0.95
N SER A 275 14.83 29.22 0.55
CA SER A 275 15.19 28.89 -0.81
C SER A 275 14.83 27.41 -1.05
N PHE A 276 13.83 27.21 -1.90
CA PHE A 276 13.66 25.95 -2.62
C PHE A 276 15.03 25.46 -3.14
N CYS A 277 15.28 24.16 -3.01
CA CYS A 277 16.44 23.43 -3.55
C CYS A 277 17.75 23.58 -2.77
N ASP A 278 17.90 22.82 -1.69
CA ASP A 278 19.11 22.03 -1.54
C ASP A 278 18.72 20.55 -1.63
N GLN A 279 18.73 20.03 -2.87
CA GLN A 279 18.26 18.69 -3.24
C GLN A 279 19.15 17.55 -2.68
N SER A 280 20.12 17.89 -1.83
CA SER A 280 21.23 17.03 -1.44
C SER A 280 21.00 16.22 -0.16
N ASN A 281 20.04 16.59 0.71
CA ASN A 281 19.88 15.93 2.03
C ASN A 281 18.48 15.36 2.35
N ILE A 282 17.58 15.26 1.37
CA ILE A 282 16.24 14.67 1.58
C ILE A 282 16.30 13.12 1.74
N ILE A 283 17.37 12.50 1.23
CA ILE A 283 17.64 11.07 1.38
C ILE A 283 18.10 10.75 2.80
N ALA A 284 18.97 11.60 3.36
CA ALA A 284 19.55 11.44 4.68
C ALA A 284 18.52 11.82 5.76
N LEU A 285 18.15 10.85 6.58
CA LEU A 285 17.30 11.07 7.73
C LEU A 285 18.14 11.66 8.87
N PRO A 286 17.57 12.48 9.76
CA PRO A 286 18.28 12.98 10.93
C PRO A 286 18.87 11.83 11.76
N PRO A 287 20.03 12.05 12.41
CA PRO A 287 20.66 11.02 13.23
C PRO A 287 19.70 10.58 14.34
N LEU A 288 19.64 9.26 14.56
CA LEU A 288 18.91 8.66 15.67
C LEU A 288 19.78 8.68 16.93
N SER A 289 19.12 8.72 18.09
CA SER A 289 19.77 8.59 19.41
C SER A 289 20.74 7.41 19.47
N ASP A 290 21.77 7.52 20.29
CA ASP A 290 22.73 6.44 20.56
C ASP A 290 22.10 5.24 21.28
N GLU A 291 20.90 5.43 21.86
CA GLU A 291 20.08 4.34 22.41
C GLU A 291 19.54 3.39 21.32
N VAL A 292 19.46 3.84 20.07
CA VAL A 292 19.04 2.99 18.96
C VAL A 292 20.23 2.13 18.52
N PRO A 293 20.12 0.80 18.55
CA PRO A 293 21.20 -0.10 18.16
C PRO A 293 21.69 0.12 16.71
N GLN A 294 22.98 -0.09 16.50
CA GLN A 294 23.62 0.15 15.20
C GLN A 294 23.01 -0.70 14.08
N TYR A 295 22.69 -1.98 14.32
CA TYR A 295 22.06 -2.82 13.28
C TYR A 295 20.75 -2.22 12.76
N TYR A 296 19.99 -1.53 13.61
CA TYR A 296 18.74 -0.90 13.22
C TYR A 296 18.98 0.37 12.39
N LYS A 297 19.99 1.16 12.78
CA LYS A 297 20.48 2.31 11.98
C LYS A 297 20.95 1.83 10.59
N ASP A 298 21.65 0.70 10.52
CA ASP A 298 22.12 0.09 9.27
C ASP A 298 20.96 -0.40 8.38
N ILE A 299 19.90 -0.98 8.98
CA ILE A 299 18.66 -1.34 8.28
C ILE A 299 18.04 -0.12 7.61
N ILE A 300 17.88 0.99 8.35
CA ILE A 300 17.32 2.24 7.80
C ILE A 300 18.20 2.77 6.68
N ALA A 301 19.52 2.84 6.88
CA ALA A 301 20.46 3.34 5.89
C ALA A 301 20.41 2.50 4.59
N ALA A 302 20.35 1.17 4.72
CA ALA A 302 20.22 0.27 3.58
C ALA A 302 18.89 0.47 2.82
N CYS A 303 17.78 0.67 3.55
CA CYS A 303 16.49 1.01 2.95
C CYS A 303 16.54 2.32 2.15
N ARG A 304 17.24 3.33 2.68
CA ARG A 304 17.32 4.69 2.15
C ARG A 304 18.40 4.89 1.08
N SER A 305 19.03 3.82 0.59
CA SER A 305 20.05 3.93 -0.48
C SER A 305 19.51 4.65 -1.71
N VAL A 306 20.33 5.55 -2.28
CA VAL A 306 19.99 6.33 -3.49
C VAL A 306 19.72 5.40 -4.66
N ASP A 307 20.62 4.42 -4.88
CA ASP A 307 20.45 3.43 -5.93
C ASP A 307 19.40 2.39 -5.52
N PRO A 308 18.30 2.25 -6.26
CA PRO A 308 17.27 1.27 -5.95
C PRO A 308 17.81 -0.17 -5.96
N ASN A 309 18.85 -0.48 -6.73
CA ASN A 309 19.42 -1.84 -6.81
C ASN A 309 20.22 -2.21 -5.56
N SER A 310 20.83 -1.22 -4.91
CA SER A 310 21.56 -1.36 -3.65
C SER A 310 20.64 -1.58 -2.45
N ARG A 311 19.35 -1.25 -2.54
CA ARG A 311 18.37 -1.49 -1.46
C ARG A 311 18.14 -3.01 -1.27
N PRO A 312 18.22 -3.57 -0.05
CA PRO A 312 17.96 -4.98 0.19
C PRO A 312 16.48 -5.33 -0.01
N THR A 313 16.17 -6.60 -0.30
CA THR A 313 14.78 -7.08 -0.23
C THR A 313 14.30 -7.11 1.21
N ALA A 314 12.99 -7.01 1.45
CA ALA A 314 12.43 -7.13 2.80
C ALA A 314 12.83 -8.44 3.49
N ARG A 315 12.91 -9.54 2.73
CA ARG A 315 13.43 -10.83 3.22
C ARG A 315 14.88 -10.76 3.70
N LYS A 316 15.73 -9.96 3.06
CA LYS A 316 17.12 -9.74 3.49
C LYS A 316 17.17 -8.85 4.72
N LEU A 317 16.32 -7.82 4.81
CA LEU A 317 16.19 -6.97 6.00
C LEU A 317 15.80 -7.75 7.26
N GLN A 318 14.91 -8.74 7.16
CA GLN A 318 14.55 -9.60 8.31
C GLN A 318 15.77 -10.25 8.95
N LYS A 319 16.75 -10.66 8.15
CA LYS A 319 17.97 -11.32 8.62
C LYS A 319 18.95 -10.37 9.30
N MET A 320 18.75 -9.05 9.18
CA MET A 320 19.57 -8.03 9.82
C MET A 320 19.12 -7.74 11.26
N PHE A 321 17.88 -8.11 11.62
CA PHE A 321 17.46 -8.07 13.02
C PHE A 321 18.17 -9.18 13.82
N PRO A 322 18.46 -8.94 15.11
CA PRO A 322 18.98 -9.99 15.97
C PRO A 322 18.00 -11.16 16.02
N ARG A 323 18.55 -12.38 16.08
CA ARG A 323 17.75 -13.54 16.46
C ARG A 323 17.34 -13.30 17.90
N ILE A 324 16.04 -13.21 18.15
CA ILE A 324 15.49 -12.98 19.48
C ILE A 324 16.14 -14.00 20.41
N SER A 325 16.95 -13.53 21.36
CA SER A 325 17.30 -14.32 22.53
C SER A 325 16.00 -14.46 23.31
N HIS A 326 15.39 -15.64 23.23
CA HIS A 326 14.40 -16.07 24.20
C HIS A 326 15.12 -16.10 25.55
N THR A 327 15.14 -14.98 26.27
CA THR A 327 15.34 -15.04 27.71
C THR A 327 13.99 -15.48 28.31
N PRO A 328 13.98 -16.61 29.05
CA PRO A 328 12.77 -17.22 29.57
C PRO A 328 12.02 -16.32 30.56
#